data_AF-A0A943XEV2-F1
#
_entry.id   AF-A0A943XEV2-F1
#
_cell.length_a   1.000
_cell.length_b   1.000
_cell.length_c   1.000
_cell.angle_alpha   90.00
_cell.angle_beta   90.00
_cell.angle_gamma   90.00
#
_symmetry.space_group_name_H-M   'P 1'
#
loop_
_entity.id
_entity.type
_entity.pdbx_description
1 polymer ?
#
loop_
_entity_poly.entity_id
_entity_poly.type
_entity_poly.pdbx_seq_one_letter_code
_entity_poly.pdbx_strand_id
1 'polypeptide(L)'
;MREEMEKELDSLYPRLRIGQKCPCGKPAEHVHHLIGRNNQLLRWDVKNLLPLCAECHAAIHDKGMWNHGLDLVDAETRAYLEARKNVLLKDYLREKGQSFEDFAAEKRKEILENVGRMRNIVQNSDEWLSEKQGTIGGSEIAAVIKSFVPKERLMEIMGERAATSFLNEPLYTTGYLVFHKIKNGYRQPSIPDELNVYGHAAESYVEWALRDNADFDVRRCQDFIKRPDISPFASCSPDGYCVAKKEQYNDVNGRPISERNPIWECKTIQHFKAIKEDALKRGLQWSYLFQLQNNAMICGRDCAVISSMLLPLEQDTTFNRGVIASLIEQKRFEEVQERFAPEVYTSVYGLIPEMQAAIKEALRNFEQAIAENKPPEINKDTLSLMKKDFACYQEVEKFNASGAVMLSSQDQIDGQDAHDWFNDALFFAESIRLDDDRNEKNKLLIKKFMMDNNASEIYTLDGGKAKLSANGRLSLQPLKNEG
;
A
#
# COMPACT_ATOMS: atom_id res chain seq x y z
N MET A 1 26.44 28.51 12.39
CA MET A 1 26.44 27.06 12.10
C MET A 1 25.55 26.27 13.04
N ARG A 2 25.90 26.06 14.33
CA ARG A 2 25.04 25.28 15.27
C ARG A 2 23.63 25.83 15.40
N GLU A 3 23.48 27.12 15.71
CA GLU A 3 22.16 27.74 15.87
C GLU A 3 21.32 27.70 14.59
N GLU A 4 21.95 27.70 13.42
CA GLU A 4 21.24 27.60 12.13
C GLU A 4 20.70 26.18 11.92
N MET A 5 21.49 25.15 12.24
CA MET A 5 21.03 23.76 12.23
C MET A 5 19.91 23.51 13.25
N GLU A 6 20.02 24.08 14.45
CA GLU A 6 18.94 23.98 15.46
C GLU A 6 17.65 24.66 14.97
N LYS A 7 17.75 25.85 14.35
CA LYS A 7 16.60 26.53 13.72
C LYS A 7 16.01 25.72 12.58
N GLU A 8 16.84 25.08 11.77
CA GLU A 8 16.38 24.19 10.69
C GLU A 8 15.58 23.02 11.29
N LEU A 9 16.13 22.30 12.27
CA LEU A 9 15.43 21.19 12.92
C LEU A 9 14.13 21.62 13.61
N ASP A 10 14.14 22.77 14.28
CA ASP A 10 12.95 23.34 14.91
C ASP A 10 11.87 23.70 13.88
N SER A 11 12.26 24.08 12.66
CA SER A 11 11.31 24.34 11.58
C SER A 11 10.64 23.07 11.03
N LEU A 12 11.25 21.90 11.25
CA LEU A 12 10.80 20.64 10.69
C LEU A 12 9.79 19.91 11.57
N TYR A 13 9.96 19.87 12.90
CA TYR A 13 9.06 19.07 13.74
C TYR A 13 7.57 19.45 13.66
N PRO A 14 7.15 20.72 13.43
CA PRO A 14 5.73 21.01 13.22
C PRO A 14 5.12 20.23 12.05
N ARG A 15 5.95 19.78 11.10
CA ARG A 15 5.52 18.91 9.99
C ARG A 15 5.13 17.52 10.45
N LEU A 16 5.57 17.04 11.62
CA LEU A 16 5.19 15.73 12.14
C LEU A 16 3.69 15.60 12.46
N ARG A 17 2.96 16.71 12.61
CA ARG A 17 1.49 16.68 12.77
C ARG A 17 0.76 16.33 11.47
N ILE A 18 1.43 16.46 10.33
CA ILE A 18 0.84 16.23 9.01
C ILE A 18 0.32 14.80 8.93
N GLY A 19 -0.97 14.64 8.60
CA GLY A 19 -1.63 13.33 8.51
C GLY A 19 -1.91 12.63 9.84
N GLN A 20 -1.53 13.22 10.98
CA GLN A 20 -1.70 12.62 12.30
C GLN A 20 -3.04 13.00 12.95
N LYS A 21 -3.51 12.13 13.84
CA LYS A 21 -4.61 12.40 14.77
C LYS A 21 -4.07 12.49 16.19
N CYS A 22 -4.67 13.37 16.96
CA CYS A 22 -4.53 13.42 18.41
C CYS A 22 -5.03 12.10 19.01
N PRO A 23 -4.57 11.67 20.20
CA PRO A 23 -5.12 10.49 20.89
C PRO A 23 -6.64 10.55 21.15
N CYS A 24 -7.26 11.73 21.11
CA CYS A 24 -8.72 11.89 21.19
C CYS A 24 -9.45 11.68 19.84
N GLY A 25 -8.73 11.35 18.76
CA GLY A 25 -9.24 11.13 17.41
C GLY A 25 -9.34 12.38 16.53
N LYS A 26 -9.25 13.59 17.10
CA LYS A 26 -9.29 14.85 16.32
C LYS A 26 -7.99 15.05 15.51
N PRO A 27 -8.00 15.77 14.38
CA PRO A 27 -6.79 16.12 13.63
C PRO A 27 -5.75 16.84 14.51
N ALA A 28 -4.47 16.53 14.32
CA ALA A 28 -3.39 17.19 15.04
C ALA A 28 -3.07 18.59 14.47
N GLU A 29 -2.99 19.58 15.36
CA GLU A 29 -2.70 20.99 15.02
C GLU A 29 -1.34 21.43 15.59
N HIS A 30 -0.88 20.77 16.65
CA HIS A 30 0.38 21.06 17.33
C HIS A 30 1.19 19.79 17.52
N VAL A 31 2.48 19.98 17.79
CA VAL A 31 3.37 18.90 18.23
C VAL A 31 3.89 19.30 19.60
N HIS A 32 3.63 18.46 20.58
CA HIS A 32 4.02 18.65 21.97
C HIS A 32 5.28 17.86 22.31
N HIS A 33 6.12 18.43 23.17
CA HIS A 33 7.31 17.76 23.70
C HIS A 33 6.98 17.07 25.02
N LEU A 34 7.11 15.75 25.09
CA LEU A 34 6.84 14.98 26.31
C LEU A 34 7.85 15.29 27.42
N ILE A 35 9.13 15.28 27.06
CA ILE A 35 10.25 15.81 27.83
C ILE A 35 10.58 17.19 27.26
N GLY A 36 10.70 18.18 28.13
CA GLY A 36 10.87 19.59 27.76
C GLY A 36 12.02 19.85 26.78
N ARG A 37 11.85 20.91 25.99
CA ARG A 37 12.80 21.36 24.95
C ARG A 37 14.19 21.71 25.49
N ASN A 38 14.33 21.89 26.80
CA ASN A 38 15.62 22.11 27.47
C ASN A 38 16.53 20.88 27.39
N ASN A 39 15.98 19.67 27.26
CA ASN A 39 16.76 18.48 26.95
C ASN A 39 17.10 18.48 25.45
N GLN A 40 18.31 18.94 25.10
CA GLN A 40 18.77 19.04 23.70
C GLN A 40 18.92 17.69 23.00
N LEU A 41 19.08 16.58 23.74
CA LEU A 41 19.13 15.24 23.14
C LEU A 41 17.75 14.82 22.64
N LEU A 42 16.70 15.08 23.43
CA LEU A 42 15.32 14.68 23.14
C LEU A 42 14.51 15.73 22.38
N ARG A 43 15.00 16.97 22.26
CA ARG A 43 14.29 18.08 21.62
C ARG A 43 13.80 17.78 20.20
N TRP A 44 14.56 17.01 19.42
CA TRP A 44 14.26 16.65 18.03
C TRP A 44 14.01 15.16 17.84
N ASP A 45 13.86 14.40 18.92
CA ASP A 45 13.58 12.97 18.88
C ASP A 45 12.10 12.72 18.57
N VAL A 46 11.78 11.95 17.52
CA VAL A 46 10.39 11.74 17.10
C VAL A 46 9.57 10.95 18.13
N LYS A 47 10.21 10.21 19.04
CA LYS A 47 9.57 9.53 20.18
C LYS A 47 9.19 10.51 21.28
N ASN A 48 9.86 11.66 21.36
CA ASN A 48 9.57 12.72 22.33
C ASN A 48 8.49 13.72 21.85
N LEU A 49 8.01 13.53 20.61
CA LEU A 49 7.12 14.45 19.92
C LEU A 49 5.73 13.82 19.76
N LEU A 50 4.72 14.44 20.37
CA LEU A 50 3.33 13.98 20.38
C LEU A 50 2.43 14.94 19.59
N PRO A 51 1.85 14.50 18.45
CA PRO A 51 0.86 15.29 17.73
C PRO A 51 -0.45 15.43 18.54
N LEU A 52 -0.94 16.66 18.71
CA LEU A 52 -2.14 16.97 19.49
C LEU A 52 -3.04 17.97 18.77
N CYS A 53 -4.35 17.90 19.00
CA CYS A 53 -5.28 18.98 18.63
C CYS A 53 -5.09 20.21 19.56
N ALA A 54 -5.60 21.37 19.16
CA ALA A 54 -5.47 22.60 19.94
C ALA A 54 -5.97 22.45 21.40
N GLU A 55 -7.13 21.82 21.58
CA GLU A 55 -7.74 21.61 22.91
C GLU A 55 -6.87 20.74 23.83
N CYS A 56 -6.37 19.60 23.32
CA CYS A 56 -5.53 18.71 24.12
C CYS A 56 -4.16 19.32 24.41
N HIS A 57 -3.59 20.05 23.44
CA HIS A 57 -2.34 20.78 23.64
C HIS A 57 -2.48 21.85 24.73
N ALA A 58 -3.54 22.67 24.66
CA ALA A 58 -3.84 23.67 25.68
C ALA A 58 -4.08 23.02 27.05
N ALA A 59 -4.83 21.92 27.10
CA ALA A 59 -5.10 21.21 28.35
C ALA A 59 -3.81 20.75 29.05
N ILE A 60 -2.80 20.27 28.32
CA ILE A 60 -1.51 19.87 28.90
C ILE A 60 -0.78 21.06 29.53
N HIS A 61 -0.72 22.19 28.82
CA HIS A 61 -0.02 23.39 29.30
C HIS A 61 -0.77 24.13 30.41
N ASP A 62 -2.08 24.28 30.29
CA ASP A 62 -2.90 25.11 31.19
C ASP A 62 -3.28 24.38 32.48
N LYS A 63 -3.50 23.07 32.41
CA LYS A 63 -3.93 22.26 33.57
C LYS A 63 -2.78 21.56 34.28
N GLY A 64 -1.53 21.83 33.88
CA GLY A 64 -0.34 21.20 34.48
C GLY A 64 -0.29 19.69 34.29
N MET A 65 -1.00 19.16 33.28
CA MET A 65 -1.08 17.72 32.97
C MET A 65 0.16 17.21 32.24
N TRP A 66 1.33 17.80 32.50
CA TRP A 66 2.58 17.52 31.79
C TRP A 66 2.92 16.03 31.77
N ASN A 67 2.61 15.33 32.87
CA ASN A 67 2.84 13.89 32.99
C ASN A 67 1.82 13.02 32.23
N HIS A 68 0.63 13.53 31.92
CA HIS A 68 -0.34 12.78 31.10
C HIS A 68 0.13 12.61 29.66
N GLY A 69 1.04 13.45 29.15
CA GLY A 69 1.66 13.21 27.84
C GLY A 69 2.34 11.83 27.78
N LEU A 70 3.03 11.42 28.85
CA LEU A 70 3.66 10.10 28.93
C LEU A 70 2.64 8.98 29.06
N ASP A 71 1.46 9.25 29.62
CA ASP A 71 0.34 8.30 29.69
C ASP A 71 -0.26 8.01 28.30
N LEU A 72 -0.08 8.92 27.34
CA LEU A 72 -0.57 8.80 25.97
C LEU A 72 0.38 8.04 25.04
N VAL A 73 1.58 7.66 25.50
CA VAL A 73 2.52 6.83 24.75
C VAL A 73 2.63 5.44 25.37
N ASP A 74 3.00 4.47 24.53
CA ASP A 74 3.23 3.10 24.95
C ASP A 74 4.36 2.97 25.99
N ALA A 75 4.40 1.83 26.67
CA ALA A 75 5.34 1.58 27.76
C ALA A 75 6.81 1.57 27.29
N GLU A 76 7.09 1.15 26.06
CA GLU A 76 8.44 1.10 25.50
C GLU A 76 8.96 2.53 25.25
N THR A 77 8.14 3.36 24.59
CA THR A 77 8.42 4.77 24.36
C THR A 77 8.64 5.50 25.68
N ARG A 78 7.78 5.25 26.68
CA ARG A 78 7.95 5.83 28.02
C ARG A 78 9.28 5.42 28.66
N ALA A 79 9.62 4.13 28.66
CA ALA A 79 10.86 3.63 29.21
C ALA A 79 12.10 4.23 28.53
N TYR A 80 12.04 4.36 27.20
CA TYR A 80 13.09 5.01 26.41
C TYR A 80 13.30 6.48 26.81
N LEU A 81 12.22 7.26 26.88
CA LEU A 81 12.30 8.69 27.23
C LEU A 81 12.81 8.88 28.67
N GLU A 82 12.33 8.07 29.60
CA GLU A 82 12.78 8.06 31.01
C GLU A 82 14.27 7.75 31.14
N ALA A 83 14.79 6.78 30.37
CA ALA A 83 16.21 6.44 30.37
C ALA A 83 17.10 7.57 29.79
N ARG A 84 16.55 8.42 28.93
CA ARG A 84 17.30 9.46 28.20
C ARG A 84 17.13 10.88 28.76
N LYS A 85 16.11 11.13 29.60
CA LYS A 85 15.77 12.49 30.06
C LYS A 85 16.88 13.20 30.86
N ASN A 86 17.80 12.44 31.45
CA ASN A 86 18.92 12.96 32.23
C ASN A 86 20.27 12.88 31.48
N VAL A 87 20.29 12.42 30.23
CA VAL A 87 21.50 12.33 29.42
C VAL A 87 21.75 13.66 28.73
N LEU A 88 22.94 14.24 28.95
CA LEU A 88 23.35 15.46 28.26
C LEU A 88 23.75 15.14 26.82
N LEU A 89 23.32 15.98 25.87
CA LEU A 89 23.68 15.82 24.45
C LEU A 89 25.19 15.73 24.23
N LYS A 90 25.98 16.52 24.96
CA LYS A 90 27.45 16.50 24.86
C LYS A 90 28.05 15.13 25.21
N ASP A 91 27.53 14.49 26.26
CA ASP A 91 28.03 13.20 26.71
C ASP A 91 27.60 12.10 25.74
N TYR A 92 26.37 12.18 25.23
CA TYR A 92 25.89 11.30 24.16
C TYR A 92 26.76 11.38 22.89
N LEU A 93 27.02 12.59 22.39
CA LEU A 93 27.86 12.80 21.19
C LEU A 93 29.28 12.27 21.39
N ARG A 94 29.86 12.46 22.59
CA ARG A 94 31.17 11.93 22.94
C ARG A 94 31.18 10.40 22.96
N GLU A 95 30.18 9.78 23.59
CA GLU A 95 30.03 8.33 23.64
C GLU A 95 29.89 7.71 22.24
N LYS A 96 29.17 8.39 21.35
CA LYS A 96 28.97 7.96 19.96
C LYS A 96 30.11 8.34 19.00
N GLY A 97 31.07 9.15 19.44
CA GLY A 97 32.10 9.69 18.55
C GLY A 97 31.52 10.52 17.40
N GLN A 98 30.37 11.18 17.61
CA GLN A 98 29.58 11.87 16.58
C GLN A 98 29.72 13.39 16.72
N SER A 99 29.80 14.12 15.60
CA SER A 99 29.73 15.58 15.61
C SER A 99 28.28 16.07 15.81
N PHE A 100 28.08 17.35 16.11
CA PHE A 100 26.72 17.88 16.18
C PHE A 100 26.09 17.95 14.79
N GLU A 101 26.90 18.19 13.75
CA GLU A 101 26.51 18.22 12.35
C GLU A 101 25.94 16.86 11.91
N ASP A 102 26.63 15.77 12.24
CA ASP A 102 26.17 14.41 11.94
C ASP A 102 24.86 14.09 12.69
N PHE A 103 24.78 14.49 13.96
CA PHE A 103 23.57 14.32 14.76
C PHE A 103 22.39 15.13 14.20
N ALA A 104 22.63 16.37 13.77
CA ALA A 104 21.60 17.20 13.17
C ALA A 104 21.13 16.62 11.83
N ALA A 105 22.05 16.11 11.00
CA ALA A 105 21.70 15.43 9.76
C ALA A 105 20.86 14.17 10.01
N GLU A 106 21.22 13.37 11.02
CA GLU A 106 20.46 12.19 11.45
C GLU A 106 19.04 12.58 11.91
N LYS A 107 18.90 13.57 12.79
CA LYS A 107 17.59 14.03 13.29
C LYS A 107 16.74 14.67 12.21
N ARG A 108 17.35 15.43 11.30
CA ARG A 108 16.66 15.96 10.11
C ARG A 108 16.07 14.84 9.28
N LYS A 109 16.86 13.79 9.03
CA LYS A 109 16.41 12.60 8.29
C LYS A 109 15.26 11.93 9.04
N GLU A 110 15.46 11.59 10.31
CA GLU A 110 14.45 10.94 11.15
C GLU A 110 13.11 11.68 11.17
N ILE A 111 13.12 13.01 11.31
CA ILE A 111 11.91 13.83 11.27
C ILE A 111 11.22 13.72 9.91
N LEU A 112 11.96 13.91 8.81
CA LEU A 112 11.41 13.87 7.46
C LEU A 112 10.81 12.50 7.12
N GLU A 113 11.43 11.41 7.57
CA GLU A 113 10.94 10.03 7.43
C GLU A 113 9.61 9.79 8.16
N ASN A 114 9.33 10.55 9.21
CA ASN A 114 8.13 10.40 10.03
C ASN A 114 7.02 11.40 9.67
N VAL A 115 7.26 12.35 8.76
CA VAL A 115 6.21 13.27 8.29
C VAL A 115 5.14 12.48 7.55
N GLY A 116 3.88 12.59 8.00
CA GLY A 116 2.76 11.93 7.33
C GLY A 116 2.54 10.46 7.71
N ARG A 117 3.49 9.81 8.38
CA ARG A 117 3.42 8.38 8.72
C ARG A 117 2.40 8.12 9.81
N MET A 118 1.26 7.55 9.46
CA MET A 118 0.17 7.29 10.42
C MET A 118 0.60 6.20 11.40
N ARG A 119 0.88 6.60 12.65
CA ARG A 119 1.23 5.65 13.71
C ARG A 119 0.02 4.78 14.02
N ASN A 120 0.23 3.46 14.13
CA ASN A 120 -0.75 2.45 14.55
C ASN A 120 -1.83 2.06 13.54
N ILE A 121 -1.69 2.38 12.25
CA ILE A 121 -2.54 1.80 11.21
C ILE A 121 -1.84 0.58 10.62
N VAL A 122 -2.40 -0.60 10.91
CA VAL A 122 -1.93 -1.90 10.40
C VAL A 122 -2.41 -2.05 8.95
N GLN A 123 -1.55 -2.44 8.02
CA GLN A 123 -1.94 -2.70 6.64
C GLN A 123 -3.09 -3.73 6.59
N ASN A 124 -4.08 -3.50 5.71
CA ASN A 124 -5.31 -4.29 5.60
C ASN A 124 -6.26 -4.25 6.80
N SER A 125 -6.03 -3.42 7.83
CA SER A 125 -7.04 -3.11 8.84
C SER A 125 -8.20 -2.27 8.27
N ASP A 126 -9.35 -2.25 8.96
CA ASP A 126 -10.48 -1.39 8.60
C ASP A 126 -10.11 0.09 8.60
N GLU A 127 -9.26 0.53 9.54
CA GLU A 127 -8.75 1.90 9.57
C GLU A 127 -7.87 2.19 8.35
N TRP A 128 -7.01 1.25 7.95
CA TRP A 128 -6.20 1.38 6.75
C TRP A 128 -7.05 1.45 5.49
N LEU A 129 -8.05 0.56 5.36
CA LEU A 129 -8.98 0.54 4.23
C LEU A 129 -9.78 1.84 4.17
N SER A 130 -10.24 2.35 5.32
CA SER A 130 -10.95 3.63 5.43
C SER A 130 -10.08 4.81 5.01
N GLU A 131 -8.83 4.87 5.48
CA GLU A 131 -7.92 5.95 5.13
C GLU A 131 -7.49 5.87 3.64
N LYS A 132 -7.22 4.67 3.12
CA LYS A 132 -6.87 4.41 1.71
C LYS A 132 -8.03 4.73 0.76
N GLN A 133 -9.27 4.59 1.21
CA GLN A 133 -10.46 4.94 0.44
C GLN A 133 -10.49 6.44 0.09
N GLY A 134 -9.99 7.29 0.99
CA GLY A 134 -9.97 8.75 0.84
C GLY A 134 -8.73 9.32 0.16
N THR A 135 -7.79 8.49 -0.30
CA THR A 135 -6.50 8.94 -0.84
C THR A 135 -6.15 8.26 -2.17
N ILE A 136 -5.11 8.77 -2.83
CA ILE A 136 -4.49 8.19 -4.02
C ILE A 136 -3.20 7.51 -3.55
N GLY A 137 -3.14 6.19 -3.73
CA GLY A 137 -1.94 5.39 -3.43
C GLY A 137 -0.95 5.33 -4.60
N GLY A 138 0.24 4.80 -4.33
CA GLY A 138 1.26 4.59 -5.36
C GLY A 138 0.80 3.69 -6.51
N SER A 139 -0.03 2.68 -6.25
CA SER A 139 -0.59 1.79 -7.28
C SER A 139 -1.64 2.46 -8.17
N GLU A 140 -2.18 3.61 -7.78
CA GLU A 140 -3.27 4.31 -8.48
C GLU A 140 -2.77 5.54 -9.24
N ILE A 141 -1.60 6.07 -8.86
CA ILE A 141 -1.12 7.37 -9.36
C ILE A 141 -0.95 7.40 -10.88
N ALA A 142 -0.53 6.30 -11.50
CA ALA A 142 -0.41 6.20 -12.95
C ALA A 142 -1.76 6.42 -13.65
N ALA A 143 -2.85 5.90 -13.09
CA ALA A 143 -4.18 6.09 -13.65
C ALA A 143 -4.66 7.54 -13.49
N VAL A 144 -4.33 8.17 -12.36
CA VAL A 144 -4.62 9.59 -12.14
C VAL A 144 -3.85 10.46 -13.13
N ILE A 145 -2.56 10.21 -13.35
CA ILE A 145 -1.74 10.94 -14.34
C ILE A 145 -2.37 10.81 -15.73
N LYS A 146 -2.69 9.58 -16.15
CA LYS A 146 -3.26 9.30 -17.48
C LYS A 146 -4.62 9.97 -17.71
N SER A 147 -5.41 10.19 -16.66
CA SER A 147 -6.76 10.74 -16.76
C SER A 147 -6.84 12.25 -16.51
N PHE A 148 -5.93 12.82 -15.73
CA PHE A 148 -6.03 14.22 -15.26
C PHE A 148 -4.92 15.14 -15.76
N VAL A 149 -3.86 14.61 -16.38
CA VAL A 149 -2.86 15.44 -17.06
C VAL A 149 -3.15 15.43 -18.56
N PRO A 150 -3.35 16.60 -19.20
CA PRO A 150 -3.53 16.68 -20.65
C PRO A 150 -2.40 16.01 -21.41
N LYS A 151 -2.71 15.36 -22.53
CA LYS A 151 -1.74 14.60 -23.34
C LYS A 151 -0.56 15.49 -23.78
N GLU A 152 -0.86 16.66 -24.30
CA GLU A 152 0.11 17.64 -24.79
C GLU A 152 1.06 18.03 -23.66
N ARG A 153 0.49 18.21 -22.46
CA ARG A 153 1.23 18.57 -21.28
C ARG A 153 2.12 17.44 -20.76
N LEU A 154 1.67 16.18 -20.83
CA LEU A 154 2.54 15.03 -20.56
C LEU A 154 3.71 15.00 -21.54
N MET A 155 3.47 15.22 -22.83
CA MET A 155 4.53 15.25 -23.84
C MET A 155 5.56 16.34 -23.58
N GLU A 156 5.16 17.51 -23.09
CA GLU A 156 6.07 18.58 -22.66
C GLU A 156 6.94 18.16 -21.45
N ILE A 157 6.35 17.46 -20.48
CA ILE A 157 7.05 17.10 -19.22
C ILE A 157 8.06 15.99 -19.42
N MET A 158 7.69 14.89 -20.08
CA MET A 158 8.53 13.68 -20.18
C MET A 158 9.05 13.41 -21.60
N GLY A 159 8.71 14.26 -22.57
CA GLY A 159 9.02 14.05 -23.98
C GLY A 159 8.01 13.16 -24.69
N GLU A 160 7.85 13.40 -26.00
CA GLU A 160 6.81 12.77 -26.83
C GLU A 160 6.87 11.24 -26.82
N ARG A 161 8.08 10.66 -26.95
CA ARG A 161 8.26 9.20 -27.01
C ARG A 161 7.86 8.52 -25.70
N ALA A 162 8.31 9.07 -24.55
CA ALA A 162 8.00 8.52 -23.24
C ALA A 162 6.50 8.66 -22.93
N ALA A 163 5.94 9.86 -23.14
CA ALA A 163 4.51 10.11 -22.94
C ALA A 163 3.64 9.19 -23.80
N THR A 164 3.97 9.02 -25.09
CA THR A 164 3.22 8.13 -25.97
C THR A 164 3.32 6.67 -25.52
N SER A 165 4.51 6.22 -25.10
CA SER A 165 4.68 4.87 -24.56
C SER A 165 3.82 4.63 -23.32
N PHE A 166 3.82 5.59 -22.38
CA PHE A 166 3.03 5.51 -21.15
C PHE A 166 1.52 5.55 -21.44
N LEU A 167 1.07 6.44 -22.32
CA LEU A 167 -0.34 6.56 -22.68
C LEU A 167 -0.88 5.29 -23.37
N ASN A 168 -0.02 4.51 -24.02
CA ASN A 168 -0.39 3.23 -24.62
C ASN A 168 -0.36 2.05 -23.63
N GLU A 169 0.17 2.22 -22.42
CA GLU A 169 0.21 1.15 -21.41
C GLU A 169 -1.20 0.88 -20.87
N PRO A 170 -1.67 -0.39 -20.88
CA PRO A 170 -2.92 -0.76 -20.22
C PRO A 170 -2.73 -0.73 -18.70
N LEU A 171 -3.66 -0.09 -17.99
CA LEU A 171 -3.63 0.02 -16.54
C LEU A 171 -4.73 -0.84 -15.90
N TYR A 172 -4.48 -1.30 -14.69
CA TYR A 172 -5.43 -2.08 -13.88
C TYR A 172 -6.57 -1.26 -13.29
N THR A 173 -6.39 0.06 -13.18
CA THR A 173 -7.36 1.01 -12.64
C THR A 173 -7.45 2.22 -13.56
N THR A 174 -8.49 3.03 -13.41
CA THR A 174 -8.71 4.25 -14.20
C THR A 174 -8.85 5.46 -13.29
N GLY A 175 -8.46 6.66 -13.75
CA GLY A 175 -8.66 7.88 -12.96
C GLY A 175 -10.13 8.16 -12.65
N TYR A 176 -11.06 7.68 -13.49
CA TYR A 176 -12.50 7.72 -13.22
C TYR A 176 -12.86 6.92 -11.96
N LEU A 177 -12.36 5.69 -11.82
CA LEU A 177 -12.59 4.88 -10.63
C LEU A 177 -11.98 5.53 -9.38
N VAL A 178 -10.77 6.07 -9.49
CA VAL A 178 -10.11 6.76 -8.37
C VAL A 178 -10.91 8.01 -7.95
N PHE A 179 -11.44 8.77 -8.91
CA PHE A 179 -12.31 9.91 -8.66
C PHE A 179 -13.55 9.50 -7.85
N HIS A 180 -14.27 8.48 -8.30
CA HIS A 180 -15.48 8.02 -7.60
C HIS A 180 -15.18 7.31 -6.28
N LYS A 181 -14.03 6.65 -6.15
CA LYS A 181 -13.54 6.09 -4.89
C LYS A 181 -13.46 7.17 -3.82
N ILE A 182 -12.81 8.28 -4.14
CA ILE A 182 -12.56 9.37 -3.21
C ILE A 182 -13.80 10.25 -3.03
N LYS A 183 -14.48 10.61 -4.12
CA LYS A 183 -15.62 11.54 -4.09
C LYS A 183 -16.88 10.90 -3.49
N ASN A 184 -17.16 9.65 -3.87
CA ASN A 184 -18.42 8.98 -3.57
C ASN A 184 -18.26 7.79 -2.61
N GLY A 185 -17.04 7.47 -2.16
CA GLY A 185 -16.80 6.33 -1.28
C GLY A 185 -16.89 4.96 -1.99
N TYR A 186 -16.76 4.92 -3.32
CA TYR A 186 -16.84 3.68 -4.08
C TYR A 186 -15.68 2.72 -3.76
N ARG A 187 -15.96 1.51 -3.27
CA ARG A 187 -14.92 0.49 -3.08
C ARG A 187 -14.67 -0.25 -4.40
N GLN A 188 -13.42 -0.25 -4.85
CA GLN A 188 -13.03 -1.11 -5.96
C GLN A 188 -13.18 -2.57 -5.56
N PRO A 189 -13.71 -3.45 -6.44
CA PRO A 189 -13.70 -4.88 -6.19
C PRO A 189 -12.26 -5.38 -6.04
N SER A 190 -12.04 -6.36 -5.18
CA SER A 190 -10.72 -6.96 -4.99
C SER A 190 -10.21 -7.57 -6.30
N ILE A 191 -8.89 -7.48 -6.52
CA ILE A 191 -8.18 -8.28 -7.53
C ILE A 191 -8.44 -9.77 -7.17
N PRO A 192 -8.52 -10.71 -8.15
CA PRO A 192 -8.73 -12.12 -7.84
C PRO A 192 -7.82 -12.61 -6.71
N ASP A 193 -8.43 -13.21 -5.69
CA ASP A 193 -7.79 -13.49 -4.40
C ASP A 193 -6.47 -14.27 -4.55
N GLU A 194 -6.38 -15.20 -5.50
CA GLU A 194 -5.18 -16.02 -5.74
C GLU A 194 -3.91 -15.17 -5.98
N LEU A 195 -3.97 -14.18 -6.88
CA LEU A 195 -2.80 -13.37 -7.21
C LEU A 195 -2.44 -12.43 -6.06
N ASN A 196 -3.43 -12.00 -5.29
CA ASN A 196 -3.23 -11.12 -4.16
C ASN A 196 -2.60 -11.88 -2.98
N VAL A 197 -3.13 -13.07 -2.66
CA VAL A 197 -2.58 -13.98 -1.64
C VAL A 197 -1.16 -14.38 -1.98
N TYR A 198 -0.91 -14.80 -3.22
CA TYR A 198 0.43 -15.15 -3.66
C TYR A 198 1.40 -13.95 -3.59
N GLY A 199 0.96 -12.77 -4.06
CA GLY A 199 1.74 -11.54 -4.02
C GLY A 199 2.15 -11.16 -2.59
N HIS A 200 1.19 -11.16 -1.66
CA HIS A 200 1.44 -10.85 -0.25
C HIS A 200 2.32 -11.88 0.46
N ALA A 201 2.13 -13.17 0.17
CA ALA A 201 3.01 -14.19 0.70
C ALA A 201 4.45 -13.98 0.19
N ALA A 202 4.61 -13.79 -1.12
CA ALA A 202 5.90 -13.63 -1.78
C ALA A 202 6.77 -12.53 -1.18
N GLU A 203 6.20 -11.44 -0.65
CA GLU A 203 6.95 -10.39 0.04
C GLU A 203 7.87 -10.94 1.15
N SER A 204 7.38 -11.90 1.96
CA SER A 204 8.17 -12.51 3.04
C SER A 204 9.32 -13.37 2.50
N TYR A 205 9.08 -14.06 1.39
CA TYR A 205 10.11 -14.86 0.72
C TYR A 205 11.19 -13.97 0.10
N VAL A 206 10.80 -12.88 -0.56
CA VAL A 206 11.75 -11.95 -1.18
C VAL A 206 12.61 -11.27 -0.11
N GLU A 207 12.03 -10.88 1.04
CA GLU A 207 12.80 -10.40 2.19
C GLU A 207 13.83 -11.44 2.65
N TRP A 208 13.42 -12.70 2.84
CA TRP A 208 14.34 -13.79 3.19
C TRP A 208 15.43 -14.02 2.14
N ALA A 209 15.08 -14.03 0.85
CA ALA A 209 16.00 -14.27 -0.25
C ALA A 209 17.06 -13.14 -0.39
N LEU A 210 16.73 -11.93 0.07
CA LEU A 210 17.62 -10.78 0.04
C LEU A 210 18.48 -10.62 1.30
N ARG A 211 18.39 -11.53 2.29
CA ARG A 211 19.21 -11.47 3.52
C ARG A 211 20.73 -11.41 3.24
N ASP A 212 21.16 -12.11 2.19
CA ASP A 212 22.56 -12.20 1.77
C ASP A 212 22.87 -11.25 0.59
N ASN A 213 21.96 -10.32 0.26
CA ASN A 213 22.19 -9.34 -0.80
C ASN A 213 23.42 -8.47 -0.47
N ALA A 214 24.26 -8.23 -1.46
CA ALA A 214 25.53 -7.53 -1.29
C ALA A 214 25.40 -6.01 -1.08
N ASP A 215 24.28 -5.43 -1.50
CA ASP A 215 24.08 -3.98 -1.52
C ASP A 215 23.13 -3.51 -0.43
N PHE A 216 22.15 -4.33 -0.04
CA PHE A 216 21.07 -3.93 0.84
C PHE A 216 20.73 -4.99 1.89
N ASP A 217 20.33 -4.54 3.08
CA ASP A 217 19.44 -5.30 3.96
C ASP A 217 18.02 -4.78 3.76
N VAL A 218 17.04 -5.67 3.61
CA VAL A 218 15.63 -5.29 3.42
C VAL A 218 14.87 -5.48 4.73
N ARG A 219 13.93 -4.58 5.00
CA ARG A 219 13.01 -4.68 6.14
C ARG A 219 11.61 -4.33 5.69
N ARG A 220 10.68 -5.28 5.86
CA ARG A 220 9.26 -5.04 5.65
C ARG A 220 8.69 -3.99 6.60
N CYS A 221 7.70 -3.26 6.11
CA CYS A 221 6.89 -2.37 6.95
C CYS A 221 5.43 -2.41 6.49
N GLN A 222 4.53 -2.00 7.40
CA GLN A 222 3.11 -1.83 7.09
C GLN A 222 2.72 -0.34 7.13
N ASP A 223 3.68 0.52 6.82
CA ASP A 223 3.50 1.96 6.97
C ASP A 223 2.46 2.48 5.99
N PHE A 224 1.55 3.30 6.50
CA PHE A 224 0.67 4.12 5.68
C PHE A 224 1.00 5.59 5.88
N ILE A 225 1.38 6.27 4.80
CA ILE A 225 1.91 7.63 4.86
C ILE A 225 1.00 8.54 4.05
N LYS A 226 0.50 9.62 4.68
CA LYS A 226 -0.30 10.67 4.05
C LYS A 226 0.48 11.98 4.00
N ARG A 227 0.49 12.66 2.85
CA ARG A 227 1.21 13.92 2.67
C ARG A 227 0.28 15.05 2.18
N PRO A 228 -0.66 15.53 3.03
CA PRO A 228 -1.51 16.66 2.71
C PRO A 228 -0.77 17.98 2.44
N ASP A 229 0.53 18.07 2.78
CA ASP A 229 1.40 19.16 2.32
C ASP A 229 1.78 19.08 0.83
N ILE A 230 1.71 17.88 0.23
CA ILE A 230 1.85 17.68 -1.22
C ILE A 230 0.49 17.77 -1.90
N SER A 231 -0.48 17.03 -1.37
CA SER A 231 -1.88 17.01 -1.82
C SER A 231 -2.73 16.39 -0.70
N PRO A 232 -3.94 16.90 -0.39
CA PRO A 232 -4.83 16.27 0.59
C PRO A 232 -5.13 14.79 0.29
N PHE A 233 -4.95 14.37 -0.97
CA PHE A 233 -5.16 13.00 -1.41
C PHE A 233 -3.85 12.19 -1.54
N ALA A 234 -2.67 12.76 -1.38
CA ALA A 234 -1.41 12.02 -1.58
C ALA A 234 -1.16 11.02 -0.44
N SER A 235 -0.99 9.74 -0.82
CA SER A 235 -0.59 8.69 0.11
C SER A 235 0.31 7.62 -0.53
N CYS A 236 1.04 6.87 0.31
CA CYS A 236 1.68 5.63 -0.09
C CYS A 236 1.68 4.61 1.04
N SER A 237 1.95 3.36 0.65
CA SER A 237 2.17 2.23 1.55
C SER A 237 3.31 1.41 0.94
N PRO A 238 4.59 1.78 1.20
CA PRO A 238 5.71 1.00 0.68
C PRO A 238 5.72 -0.38 1.36
N ASP A 239 6.20 -1.41 0.65
CA ASP A 239 6.30 -2.76 1.21
C ASP A 239 7.41 -2.84 2.29
N GLY A 240 8.35 -1.91 2.25
CA GLY A 240 9.37 -1.76 3.27
C GLY A 240 10.39 -0.66 3.00
N TYR A 241 11.54 -0.80 3.65
CA TYR A 241 12.72 0.02 3.44
C TYR A 241 13.96 -0.87 3.32
N CYS A 242 14.95 -0.41 2.59
CA CYS A 242 16.27 -1.03 2.63
C CYS A 242 17.21 -0.25 3.56
N VAL A 243 18.31 -0.89 3.96
CA VAL A 243 19.48 -0.28 4.56
C VAL A 243 20.67 -0.60 3.66
N ALA A 244 21.27 0.44 3.08
CA ALA A 244 22.40 0.28 2.17
C ALA A 244 23.67 -0.16 2.92
N LYS A 245 24.26 -1.28 2.49
CA LYS A 245 25.52 -1.83 3.03
C LYS A 245 26.75 -1.05 2.56
N LYS A 246 26.63 -0.38 1.41
CA LYS A 246 27.69 0.43 0.79
C LYS A 246 27.37 1.91 0.92
N GLU A 247 28.41 2.74 0.87
CA GLU A 247 28.26 4.20 0.89
C GLU A 247 27.65 4.77 -0.38
N GLN A 248 27.87 4.05 -1.48
CA GLN A 248 27.39 4.42 -2.78
C GLN A 248 27.09 3.16 -3.58
N TYR A 249 26.03 3.23 -4.38
CA TYR A 249 25.63 2.22 -5.35
C TYR A 249 25.09 2.94 -6.59
N ASN A 250 24.91 2.21 -7.69
CA ASN A 250 24.41 2.77 -8.93
C ASN A 250 22.93 2.44 -9.13
N ASP A 251 22.18 3.40 -9.67
CA ASP A 251 20.85 3.13 -10.18
C ASP A 251 20.91 2.38 -11.53
N VAL A 252 19.76 2.01 -12.07
CA VAL A 252 19.64 1.31 -13.37
C VAL A 252 20.25 2.06 -14.56
N ASN A 253 20.49 3.37 -14.43
CA ASN A 253 21.13 4.19 -15.45
C ASN A 253 22.63 4.39 -15.20
N GLY A 254 23.20 3.72 -14.18
CA GLY A 254 24.59 3.89 -13.78
C GLY A 254 24.87 5.17 -13.00
N ARG A 255 23.83 5.90 -12.55
CA ARG A 255 24.01 7.11 -11.76
C ARG A 255 24.34 6.74 -10.31
N PRO A 256 25.36 7.37 -9.71
CA PRO A 256 25.68 7.14 -8.30
C PRO A 256 24.59 7.67 -7.36
N ILE A 257 24.25 6.86 -6.36
CA ILE A 257 23.26 7.14 -5.31
C ILE A 257 23.91 6.91 -3.94
N SER A 258 23.65 7.82 -3.00
CA SER A 258 24.17 7.78 -1.62
C SER A 258 23.07 7.68 -0.55
N GLU A 259 21.82 7.46 -0.97
CA GLU A 259 20.72 7.22 -0.03
C GLU A 259 21.02 5.95 0.78
N ARG A 260 20.90 6.04 2.11
CA ARG A 260 21.15 4.91 2.99
C ARG A 260 19.89 4.10 3.27
N ASN A 261 18.71 4.74 3.20
CA ASN A 261 17.43 4.15 3.57
C ASN A 261 16.39 4.30 2.44
N PRO A 262 16.61 3.71 1.26
CA PRO A 262 15.64 3.83 0.18
C PRO A 262 14.34 3.09 0.52
N ILE A 263 13.23 3.51 -0.10
CA ILE A 263 12.00 2.70 -0.03
C ILE A 263 12.23 1.36 -0.74
N TRP A 264 11.50 0.35 -0.30
CA TRP A 264 11.48 -0.96 -0.95
C TRP A 264 10.07 -1.29 -1.43
N GLU A 265 9.99 -1.81 -2.65
CA GLU A 265 8.77 -2.33 -3.27
C GLU A 265 9.03 -3.75 -3.75
N CYS A 266 8.10 -4.66 -3.52
CA CYS A 266 8.16 -6.04 -3.91
C CYS A 266 7.08 -6.33 -4.95
N LYS A 267 7.43 -7.03 -6.03
CA LYS A 267 6.50 -7.47 -7.05
C LYS A 267 6.67 -8.95 -7.35
N THR A 268 5.57 -9.64 -7.62
CA THR A 268 5.59 -10.94 -8.28
C THR A 268 5.30 -10.73 -9.77
N ILE A 269 6.21 -11.16 -10.64
CA ILE A 269 6.04 -11.02 -12.09
C ILE A 269 5.63 -12.37 -12.68
N GLN A 270 4.52 -12.39 -13.41
CA GLN A 270 4.13 -13.58 -14.19
C GLN A 270 5.12 -13.82 -15.33
N HIS A 271 5.53 -15.07 -15.52
CA HIS A 271 6.63 -15.41 -16.41
C HIS A 271 6.37 -15.04 -17.88
N PHE A 272 5.14 -15.21 -18.35
CA PHE A 272 4.73 -14.77 -19.69
C PHE A 272 4.84 -13.26 -19.90
N LYS A 273 4.63 -12.45 -18.86
CA LYS A 273 4.85 -11.00 -18.92
C LYS A 273 6.34 -10.66 -18.91
N ALA A 274 7.13 -11.35 -18.08
CA ALA A 274 8.58 -11.18 -18.04
C ALA A 274 9.24 -11.44 -19.40
N ILE A 275 8.83 -12.52 -20.10
CA ILE A 275 9.36 -12.88 -21.43
C ILE A 275 8.83 -11.97 -22.54
N LYS A 276 7.52 -11.72 -22.60
CA LYS A 276 6.91 -10.96 -23.70
C LYS A 276 7.34 -9.49 -23.71
N GLU A 277 7.61 -8.93 -22.54
CA GLU A 277 7.97 -7.51 -22.38
C GLU A 277 9.46 -7.29 -22.16
N ASP A 278 10.26 -8.37 -22.02
CA ASP A 278 11.67 -8.30 -21.62
C ASP A 278 11.84 -7.43 -20.36
N ALA A 279 10.84 -7.49 -19.46
CA ALA A 279 10.60 -6.51 -18.40
C ALA A 279 11.75 -6.39 -17.39
N LEU A 280 12.57 -7.44 -17.30
CA LEU A 280 13.76 -7.47 -16.45
C LEU A 280 15.02 -6.89 -17.14
N LYS A 281 15.06 -6.81 -18.48
CA LYS A 281 16.19 -6.23 -19.24
C LYS A 281 15.89 -4.87 -19.87
N ARG A 282 14.63 -4.57 -20.20
CA ARG A 282 14.19 -3.30 -20.83
C ARG A 282 13.64 -2.27 -19.85
N GLY A 283 13.54 -2.62 -18.57
CA GLY A 283 13.01 -1.78 -17.51
C GLY A 283 11.55 -2.09 -17.19
N LEU A 284 11.12 -1.61 -16.03
CA LEU A 284 9.77 -1.81 -15.49
C LEU A 284 8.70 -1.10 -16.33
N GLN A 285 7.47 -1.60 -16.20
CA GLN A 285 6.27 -0.93 -16.68
C GLN A 285 6.16 0.50 -16.09
N TRP A 286 5.62 1.44 -16.86
CA TRP A 286 5.50 2.83 -16.44
C TRP A 286 4.66 2.97 -15.17
N SER A 287 3.62 2.17 -15.02
CA SER A 287 2.80 2.14 -13.82
C SER A 287 3.62 1.88 -12.55
N TYR A 288 4.56 0.92 -12.59
CA TYR A 288 5.46 0.66 -11.47
C TYR A 288 6.50 1.76 -11.29
N LEU A 289 7.05 2.31 -12.37
CA LEU A 289 7.96 3.45 -12.26
C LEU A 289 7.27 4.66 -11.58
N PHE A 290 6.03 4.98 -11.97
CA PHE A 290 5.26 6.03 -11.30
C PHE A 290 4.92 5.70 -9.85
N GLN A 291 4.64 4.43 -9.54
CA GLN A 291 4.46 3.98 -8.16
C GLN A 291 5.71 4.23 -7.32
N LEU A 292 6.89 3.81 -7.80
CA LEU A 292 8.16 4.02 -7.11
C LEU A 292 8.47 5.51 -6.91
N GLN A 293 8.29 6.31 -7.97
CA GLN A 293 8.50 7.75 -7.91
C GLN A 293 7.53 8.42 -6.92
N ASN A 294 6.25 8.06 -6.91
CA ASN A 294 5.28 8.57 -5.95
C ASN A 294 5.65 8.18 -4.52
N ASN A 295 5.96 6.91 -4.29
CA ASN A 295 6.32 6.41 -2.97
C ASN A 295 7.59 7.10 -2.44
N ALA A 296 8.62 7.26 -3.28
CA ALA A 296 9.86 7.96 -2.89
C ALA A 296 9.58 9.43 -2.54
N MET A 297 8.75 10.13 -3.32
CA MET A 297 8.36 11.51 -3.04
C MET A 297 7.60 11.66 -1.73
N ILE A 298 6.63 10.78 -1.48
CA ILE A 298 5.77 10.81 -0.29
C ILE A 298 6.59 10.45 0.96
N CYS A 299 7.49 9.47 0.86
CA CYS A 299 8.40 9.09 1.93
C CYS A 299 9.61 10.03 2.11
N GLY A 300 9.82 10.99 1.19
CA GLY A 300 10.97 11.89 1.22
C GLY A 300 12.32 11.19 1.02
N ARG A 301 12.37 10.21 0.10
CA ARG A 301 13.57 9.44 -0.27
C ARG A 301 14.13 9.86 -1.62
N ASP A 302 15.44 9.74 -1.76
CA ASP A 302 16.14 10.08 -3.01
C ASP A 302 16.22 8.92 -4.02
N CYS A 303 15.82 7.71 -3.61
CA CYS A 303 15.65 6.59 -4.52
C CYS A 303 14.70 5.52 -3.96
N ALA A 304 14.34 4.59 -4.83
CA ALA A 304 13.54 3.42 -4.53
C ALA A 304 14.24 2.15 -5.02
N VAL A 305 14.12 1.08 -4.25
CA VAL A 305 14.54 -0.26 -4.62
C VAL A 305 13.29 -1.05 -4.94
N ILE A 306 13.32 -1.81 -6.04
CA ILE A 306 12.27 -2.75 -6.38
C ILE A 306 12.86 -4.13 -6.54
N SER A 307 12.23 -5.10 -5.90
CA SER A 307 12.58 -6.50 -6.00
C SER A 307 11.45 -7.27 -6.65
N SER A 308 11.77 -8.08 -7.65
CA SER A 308 10.82 -8.85 -8.42
C SER A 308 11.10 -10.34 -8.29
N MET A 309 10.13 -11.08 -7.77
CA MET A 309 10.15 -12.54 -7.76
C MET A 309 9.61 -13.06 -9.08
N LEU A 310 10.36 -13.95 -9.71
CA LEU A 310 10.01 -14.62 -10.95
C LEU A 310 10.08 -16.14 -10.75
N LEU A 311 8.98 -16.83 -11.07
CA LEU A 311 9.00 -18.29 -11.15
C LEU A 311 9.51 -18.74 -12.53
N PRO A 312 10.24 -19.88 -12.60
CA PRO A 312 10.49 -20.55 -13.87
C PRO A 312 9.18 -20.86 -14.61
N LEU A 313 9.20 -20.86 -15.95
CA LEU A 313 7.99 -21.01 -16.77
C LEU A 313 7.16 -22.23 -16.38
N GLU A 314 7.84 -23.35 -16.24
CA GLU A 314 7.26 -24.65 -15.92
C GLU A 314 6.69 -24.70 -14.50
N GLN A 315 7.11 -23.79 -13.62
CA GLN A 315 6.65 -23.69 -12.25
C GLN A 315 5.54 -22.65 -12.07
N ASP A 316 5.34 -21.72 -13.01
CA ASP A 316 4.41 -20.59 -12.89
C ASP A 316 2.94 -20.98 -13.16
N THR A 317 2.41 -21.90 -12.35
CA THR A 317 1.02 -22.37 -12.37
C THR A 317 0.24 -21.89 -11.14
N THR A 318 -1.09 -21.80 -11.24
CA THR A 318 -1.96 -21.44 -10.11
C THR A 318 -1.76 -22.38 -8.91
N PHE A 319 -1.72 -23.68 -9.15
CA PHE A 319 -1.48 -24.67 -8.10
C PHE A 319 -0.14 -24.43 -7.39
N ASN A 320 0.95 -24.27 -8.14
CA ASN A 320 2.27 -24.05 -7.56
C ASN A 320 2.35 -22.73 -6.79
N ARG A 321 1.73 -21.65 -7.27
CA ARG A 321 1.64 -20.38 -6.52
C ARG A 321 0.94 -20.56 -5.18
N GLY A 322 -0.14 -21.35 -5.13
CA GLY A 322 -0.81 -21.71 -3.87
C GLY A 322 0.09 -22.52 -2.92
N VAL A 323 0.80 -23.52 -3.43
CA VAL A 323 1.77 -24.30 -2.63
C VAL A 323 2.88 -23.41 -2.09
N ILE A 324 3.44 -22.53 -2.92
CA ILE A 324 4.48 -21.57 -2.52
C ILE A 324 3.95 -20.66 -1.42
N ALA A 325 2.76 -20.06 -1.58
CA ALA A 325 2.16 -19.20 -0.57
C ALA A 325 2.03 -19.93 0.78
N SER A 326 1.52 -21.17 0.78
CA SER A 326 1.39 -21.98 2.00
C SER A 326 2.73 -22.30 2.66
N LEU A 327 3.77 -22.63 1.89
CA LEU A 327 5.11 -22.89 2.43
C LEU A 327 5.74 -21.63 3.03
N ILE A 328 5.55 -20.48 2.39
CA ILE A 328 6.01 -19.17 2.88
C ILE A 328 5.32 -18.82 4.20
N GLU A 329 4.00 -19.01 4.31
CA GLU A 329 3.26 -18.77 5.56
C GLU A 329 3.78 -19.64 6.72
N GLN A 330 4.17 -20.87 6.41
CA GLN A 330 4.84 -21.78 7.34
C GLN A 330 6.32 -21.46 7.58
N LYS A 331 6.86 -20.39 6.96
CA LYS A 331 8.27 -19.99 7.00
C LYS A 331 9.25 -21.05 6.49
N ARG A 332 8.81 -21.91 5.57
CA ARG A 332 9.62 -22.98 4.94
C ARG A 332 10.28 -22.46 3.67
N PHE A 333 11.09 -21.41 3.79
CA PHE A 333 11.65 -20.69 2.65
C PHE A 333 12.69 -21.50 1.87
N GLU A 334 13.50 -22.30 2.56
CA GLU A 334 14.49 -23.20 1.95
C GLU A 334 13.81 -24.21 1.01
N GLU A 335 12.67 -24.75 1.42
CA GLU A 335 11.90 -25.68 0.58
C GLU A 335 11.31 -24.99 -0.65
N VAL A 336 10.86 -23.73 -0.52
CA VAL A 336 10.43 -22.93 -1.68
C VAL A 336 11.59 -22.79 -2.66
N GLN A 337 12.79 -22.47 -2.17
CA GLN A 337 14.00 -22.32 -2.97
C GLN A 337 14.43 -23.63 -3.64
N GLU A 338 14.38 -24.75 -2.92
CA GLU A 338 14.77 -26.08 -3.43
C GLU A 338 13.78 -26.64 -4.46
N ARG A 339 12.47 -26.47 -4.23
CA ARG A 339 11.44 -27.11 -5.06
C ARG A 339 11.06 -26.30 -6.28
N PHE A 340 11.00 -24.97 -6.16
CA PHE A 340 10.50 -24.10 -7.21
C PHE A 340 11.57 -23.21 -7.84
N ALA A 341 12.73 -23.08 -7.19
CA ALA A 341 13.87 -22.29 -7.63
C ALA A 341 13.49 -20.88 -8.17
N PRO A 342 12.67 -20.10 -7.43
CA PRO A 342 12.32 -18.75 -7.88
C PRO A 342 13.57 -17.86 -7.95
N GLU A 343 13.59 -16.98 -8.93
CA GLU A 343 14.63 -15.97 -9.09
C GLU A 343 14.16 -14.64 -8.51
N VAL A 344 15.06 -13.93 -7.83
CA VAL A 344 14.79 -12.59 -7.28
C VAL A 344 15.71 -11.58 -7.95
N TYR A 345 15.11 -10.65 -8.68
CA TYR A 345 15.78 -9.55 -9.35
C TYR A 345 15.63 -8.28 -8.53
N THR A 346 16.71 -7.53 -8.31
CA THR A 346 16.65 -6.26 -7.58
C THR A 346 17.23 -5.14 -8.42
N SER A 347 16.47 -4.04 -8.52
CA SER A 347 16.83 -2.85 -9.29
C SER A 347 16.68 -1.60 -8.44
N VAL A 348 17.55 -0.64 -8.66
CA VAL A 348 17.57 0.65 -7.96
C VAL A 348 17.16 1.76 -8.92
N TYR A 349 16.20 2.59 -8.53
CA TYR A 349 15.73 3.73 -9.31
C TYR A 349 15.93 5.03 -8.52
N GLY A 350 16.80 5.91 -9.01
CA GLY A 350 16.89 7.28 -8.50
C GLY A 350 15.63 8.10 -8.82
N LEU A 351 15.49 9.28 -8.23
CA LEU A 351 14.42 10.21 -8.59
C LEU A 351 14.53 10.68 -10.04
N ILE A 352 13.39 10.69 -10.74
CA ILE A 352 13.24 11.17 -12.12
C ILE A 352 12.38 12.45 -12.08
N PRO A 353 13.00 13.65 -12.22
CA PRO A 353 12.31 14.93 -12.05
C PRO A 353 11.05 15.10 -12.91
N GLU A 354 11.07 14.59 -14.14
CA GLU A 354 9.97 14.67 -15.09
C GLU A 354 8.76 13.86 -14.59
N MET A 355 8.99 12.66 -14.06
CA MET A 355 7.93 11.84 -13.48
C MET A 355 7.35 12.48 -12.21
N GLN A 356 8.22 13.05 -11.37
CA GLN A 356 7.81 13.79 -10.18
C GLN A 356 6.95 15.02 -10.52
N ALA A 357 7.29 15.73 -11.59
CA ALA A 357 6.50 16.85 -12.09
C ALA A 357 5.12 16.38 -12.59
N ALA A 358 5.06 15.30 -13.35
CA ALA A 358 3.79 14.71 -13.82
C ALA A 358 2.89 14.26 -12.66
N ILE A 359 3.46 13.62 -11.62
CA ILE A 359 2.72 13.23 -10.40
C ILE A 359 2.10 14.46 -9.72
N LYS A 360 2.90 15.50 -9.46
CA LYS A 360 2.42 16.73 -8.79
C LYS A 360 1.35 17.42 -9.61
N GLU A 361 1.50 17.45 -10.93
CA GLU A 361 0.50 18.05 -11.82
C GLU A 361 -0.81 17.27 -11.85
N ALA A 362 -0.73 15.93 -11.86
CA ALA A 362 -1.89 15.06 -11.77
C ALA A 362 -2.67 15.26 -10.45
N LEU A 363 -1.96 15.33 -9.32
CA LEU A 363 -2.58 15.56 -8.01
C LEU A 363 -3.30 16.91 -7.95
N ARG A 364 -2.69 17.99 -8.45
CA ARG A 364 -3.34 19.32 -8.51
C ARG A 364 -4.59 19.32 -9.39
N ASN A 365 -4.51 18.71 -10.57
CA ASN A 365 -5.65 18.65 -11.48
C ASN A 365 -6.78 17.77 -10.91
N PHE A 366 -6.44 16.71 -10.17
CA PHE A 366 -7.39 15.88 -9.46
C PHE A 366 -8.08 16.65 -8.32
N GLU A 367 -7.34 17.44 -7.55
CA GLU A 367 -7.92 18.30 -6.50
C GLU A 367 -8.94 19.29 -7.08
N GLN A 368 -8.57 19.97 -8.17
CA GLN A 368 -9.48 20.86 -8.88
C GLN A 368 -10.72 20.12 -9.37
N ALA A 369 -10.56 18.93 -9.97
CA ALA A 369 -11.67 18.11 -10.41
C ALA A 369 -12.62 17.72 -9.27
N ILE A 370 -12.10 17.36 -8.09
CA ILE A 370 -12.92 17.03 -6.91
C ILE A 370 -13.69 18.25 -6.41
N ALA A 371 -13.05 19.42 -6.40
CA ALA A 371 -13.65 20.69 -5.99
C ALA A 371 -14.75 21.15 -6.96
N GLU A 372 -14.52 21.00 -8.27
CA GLU A 372 -15.48 21.34 -9.33
C GLU A 372 -16.52 20.26 -9.59
N ASN A 373 -16.41 19.11 -8.93
CA ASN A 373 -17.23 17.92 -9.19
C ASN A 373 -17.20 17.49 -10.67
N LYS A 374 -16.02 17.57 -11.29
CA LYS A 374 -15.79 17.29 -12.71
C LYS A 374 -15.00 15.99 -12.88
N PRO A 375 -15.64 14.86 -13.19
CA PRO A 375 -14.92 13.61 -13.47
C PRO A 375 -14.05 13.76 -14.74
N PRO A 376 -13.01 12.91 -14.91
CA PRO A 376 -12.18 12.95 -16.11
C PRO A 376 -12.97 12.50 -17.34
N GLU A 377 -12.57 12.97 -18.51
CA GLU A 377 -13.23 12.58 -19.76
C GLU A 377 -13.02 11.07 -20.05
N ILE A 378 -14.12 10.40 -20.39
CA ILE A 378 -14.11 8.99 -20.76
C ILE A 378 -13.78 8.87 -22.25
N ASN A 379 -12.55 8.52 -22.58
CA ASN A 379 -12.17 8.18 -23.96
C ASN A 379 -12.40 6.69 -24.26
N LYS A 380 -12.30 6.29 -25.55
CA LYS A 380 -12.57 4.91 -26.02
C LYS A 380 -11.73 3.83 -25.32
N ASP A 381 -10.50 4.14 -24.89
CA ASP A 381 -9.62 3.19 -24.23
C ASP A 381 -10.03 2.96 -22.77
N THR A 382 -10.33 4.05 -22.05
CA THR A 382 -11.00 4.02 -20.74
C THR A 382 -12.37 3.36 -20.81
N LEU A 383 -13.11 3.54 -21.91
CA LEU A 383 -14.44 2.98 -22.09
C LEU A 383 -14.43 1.44 -22.11
N SER A 384 -13.33 0.77 -22.49
CA SER A 384 -13.26 -0.70 -22.50
C SER A 384 -13.04 -1.30 -21.10
N LEU A 385 -12.13 -0.69 -20.32
CA LEU A 385 -11.90 -1.00 -18.90
C LEU A 385 -13.12 -0.63 -18.08
N MET A 386 -13.64 0.58 -18.29
CA MET A 386 -14.93 0.99 -17.76
C MET A 386 -16.03 0.08 -18.23
N LYS A 387 -16.14 -0.43 -19.46
CA LYS A 387 -17.25 -1.36 -19.79
C LYS A 387 -17.20 -2.66 -19.00
N LYS A 388 -16.01 -3.17 -18.64
CA LYS A 388 -15.87 -4.33 -17.74
C LYS A 388 -16.23 -3.98 -16.29
N ASP A 389 -15.74 -2.86 -15.80
CA ASP A 389 -15.96 -2.40 -14.42
C ASP A 389 -17.33 -1.75 -14.22
N PHE A 390 -17.90 -1.19 -15.29
CA PHE A 390 -19.20 -0.53 -15.40
C PHE A 390 -20.30 -1.53 -15.74
N ALA A 391 -19.97 -2.70 -16.31
CA ALA A 391 -20.87 -3.86 -16.26
C ALA A 391 -20.99 -4.37 -14.81
N CYS A 392 -19.89 -4.33 -14.05
CA CYS A 392 -19.90 -4.53 -12.59
C CYS A 392 -20.71 -3.41 -11.89
N TYR A 393 -20.51 -2.13 -12.25
CA TYR A 393 -21.29 -0.99 -11.77
C TYR A 393 -22.78 -1.11 -12.11
N GLN A 394 -23.17 -1.47 -13.33
CA GLN A 394 -24.57 -1.58 -13.74
C GLN A 394 -25.25 -2.80 -13.14
N GLU A 395 -24.53 -3.91 -12.92
CA GLU A 395 -25.05 -5.06 -12.19
C GLU A 395 -25.13 -4.77 -10.68
N VAL A 396 -24.19 -4.01 -10.10
CA VAL A 396 -24.29 -3.57 -8.70
C VAL A 396 -25.41 -2.53 -8.56
N GLU A 397 -25.41 -1.44 -9.32
CA GLU A 397 -26.39 -0.35 -9.25
C GLU A 397 -27.83 -0.80 -9.60
N LYS A 398 -28.03 -1.73 -10.55
CA LYS A 398 -29.37 -2.30 -10.83
C LYS A 398 -29.91 -3.16 -9.70
N PHE A 399 -29.04 -3.77 -8.91
CA PHE A 399 -29.43 -4.65 -7.80
C PHE A 399 -29.29 -3.97 -6.44
N ASN A 400 -28.78 -2.74 -6.41
CA ASN A 400 -28.26 -2.17 -5.19
C ASN A 400 -28.54 -0.68 -5.01
N ALA A 401 -29.82 -0.34 -4.90
CA ALA A 401 -30.23 0.94 -4.31
C ALA A 401 -29.94 1.04 -2.79
N SER A 402 -29.39 -0.01 -2.13
CA SER A 402 -29.27 -0.09 -0.65
C SER A 402 -28.01 -0.72 -0.02
N GLY A 403 -26.98 -1.13 -0.76
CA GLY A 403 -25.69 -1.64 -0.21
C GLY A 403 -25.49 -3.16 0.01
N ALA A 404 -25.87 -4.04 -0.92
CA ALA A 404 -25.47 -5.44 -1.07
C ALA A 404 -23.95 -5.69 -1.00
N VAL A 405 -23.57 -6.73 -0.25
CA VAL A 405 -22.20 -7.08 0.17
C VAL A 405 -21.68 -8.25 -0.68
N MET A 406 -20.44 -8.14 -1.17
CA MET A 406 -19.72 -9.28 -1.75
C MET A 406 -19.06 -10.04 -0.60
N LEU A 407 -19.40 -11.31 -0.41
CA LEU A 407 -18.83 -12.14 0.64
C LEU A 407 -17.55 -12.83 0.14
N SER A 408 -16.48 -12.67 0.91
CA SER A 408 -15.20 -13.36 0.77
C SER A 408 -15.24 -14.73 1.46
N SER A 409 -14.28 -15.59 1.12
CA SER A 409 -14.10 -16.91 1.73
C SER A 409 -13.86 -16.88 3.23
N GLN A 410 -13.48 -15.73 3.80
CA GLN A 410 -13.17 -15.54 5.21
C GLN A 410 -14.36 -15.02 6.03
N ASP A 411 -15.44 -14.63 5.38
CA ASP A 411 -16.64 -14.16 6.08
C ASP A 411 -17.29 -15.30 6.86
N GLN A 412 -17.76 -15.02 8.07
CA GLN A 412 -18.30 -16.04 8.96
C GLN A 412 -19.80 -16.26 8.73
N ILE A 413 -20.22 -17.52 8.59
CA ILE A 413 -21.59 -18.01 8.50
C ILE A 413 -21.83 -18.98 9.67
N ASP A 414 -22.72 -18.64 10.59
CA ASP A 414 -23.07 -19.47 11.76
C ASP A 414 -21.86 -19.97 12.58
N GLY A 415 -20.76 -19.19 12.60
CA GLY A 415 -19.53 -19.52 13.31
C GLY A 415 -18.57 -20.44 12.56
N GLN A 416 -18.82 -20.70 11.28
CA GLN A 416 -17.91 -21.32 10.32
C GLN A 416 -17.51 -20.28 9.27
N ASP A 417 -16.35 -20.39 8.65
CA ASP A 417 -16.06 -19.55 7.49
C ASP A 417 -16.94 -19.94 6.28
N ALA A 418 -17.18 -18.96 5.41
CA ALA A 418 -18.04 -19.13 4.24
C ALA A 418 -17.52 -20.19 3.29
N HIS A 419 -16.20 -20.43 3.28
CA HIS A 419 -15.60 -21.52 2.51
C HIS A 419 -16.00 -22.88 3.07
N ASP A 420 -15.82 -23.13 4.37
CA ASP A 420 -16.14 -24.39 5.04
C ASP A 420 -17.66 -24.65 5.04
N TRP A 421 -18.48 -23.62 5.27
CA TRP A 421 -19.93 -23.75 5.18
C TRP A 421 -20.39 -24.16 3.78
N PHE A 422 -19.79 -23.55 2.74
CA PHE A 422 -20.12 -23.87 1.36
C PHE A 422 -19.55 -25.21 0.95
N ASN A 423 -18.35 -25.57 1.42
CA ASN A 423 -17.75 -26.89 1.23
C ASN A 423 -18.59 -27.97 1.89
N ASP A 424 -19.14 -27.75 3.08
CA ASP A 424 -20.03 -28.69 3.78
C ASP A 424 -21.38 -28.82 3.05
N ALA A 425 -21.91 -27.70 2.55
CA ALA A 425 -23.08 -27.68 1.67
C ALA A 425 -22.82 -28.38 0.33
N LEU A 426 -21.56 -28.30 -0.16
CA LEU A 426 -21.06 -28.96 -1.35
C LEU A 426 -20.55 -30.38 -1.08
N PHE A 427 -20.21 -30.82 0.12
CA PHE A 427 -19.54 -32.12 0.39
C PHE A 427 -20.48 -33.31 0.19
N PHE A 428 -21.74 -33.04 -0.12
CA PHE A 428 -22.63 -33.95 -0.85
C PHE A 428 -22.26 -34.10 -2.35
N ALA A 429 -21.11 -33.59 -2.82
CA ALA A 429 -20.68 -33.47 -4.22
C ALA A 429 -20.39 -34.80 -4.91
N GLU A 430 -20.28 -35.92 -4.17
CA GLU A 430 -20.36 -37.24 -4.82
C GLU A 430 -21.76 -37.50 -5.42
N SER A 431 -22.82 -36.89 -4.88
CA SER A 431 -24.16 -36.95 -5.47
C SER A 431 -24.40 -35.94 -6.60
N ILE A 432 -23.50 -34.96 -6.78
CA ILE A 432 -23.54 -33.95 -7.87
C ILE A 432 -22.67 -34.40 -9.08
N ARG A 433 -21.98 -35.54 -8.98
CA ARG A 433 -21.39 -36.20 -10.16
C ARG A 433 -22.44 -36.84 -11.08
N LEU A 434 -23.69 -36.96 -10.63
CA LEU A 434 -24.82 -37.42 -11.41
C LEU A 434 -25.79 -36.24 -11.56
N ASP A 435 -25.92 -35.74 -12.77
CA ASP A 435 -26.81 -34.66 -13.21
C ASP A 435 -28.29 -35.00 -12.92
N ASP A 436 -28.70 -34.99 -11.65
CA ASP A 436 -30.08 -35.25 -11.22
C ASP A 436 -30.67 -33.95 -10.66
N ASP A 437 -31.71 -33.45 -11.33
CA ASP A 437 -32.51 -32.25 -11.04
C ASP A 437 -33.16 -32.21 -9.63
N ARG A 438 -32.77 -33.13 -8.72
CA ARG A 438 -33.43 -33.37 -7.43
C ARG A 438 -32.83 -32.64 -6.23
N ASN A 439 -31.72 -31.92 -6.37
CA ASN A 439 -31.11 -31.24 -5.20
C ASN A 439 -31.61 -29.79 -4.99
N GLU A 440 -32.92 -29.58 -5.16
CA GLU A 440 -33.57 -28.27 -5.02
C GLU A 440 -33.49 -27.71 -3.59
N LYS A 441 -33.44 -28.57 -2.57
CA LYS A 441 -33.30 -28.13 -1.17
C LYS A 441 -32.00 -27.34 -0.94
N ASN A 442 -30.87 -27.82 -1.47
CA ASN A 442 -29.58 -27.17 -1.28
C ASN A 442 -29.47 -25.89 -2.13
N LYS A 443 -30.00 -25.90 -3.37
CA LYS A 443 -30.13 -24.68 -4.17
C LYS A 443 -30.99 -23.63 -3.46
N LEU A 444 -32.06 -24.04 -2.79
CA LEU A 444 -32.91 -23.14 -1.99
C LEU A 444 -32.17 -22.58 -0.77
N LEU A 445 -31.35 -23.38 -0.08
CA LEU A 445 -30.53 -22.89 1.04
C LEU A 445 -29.49 -21.87 0.58
N ILE A 446 -28.77 -22.13 -0.52
CA ILE A 446 -27.81 -21.19 -1.11
C ILE A 446 -28.52 -19.91 -1.57
N LYS A 447 -29.67 -20.03 -2.27
CA LYS A 447 -30.48 -18.87 -2.66
C LYS A 447 -30.93 -18.06 -1.46
N LYS A 448 -31.47 -18.71 -0.44
CA LYS A 448 -31.95 -18.04 0.77
C LYS A 448 -30.81 -17.29 1.44
N PHE A 449 -29.66 -17.92 1.61
CA PHE A 449 -28.45 -17.28 2.15
C PHE A 449 -28.02 -16.06 1.34
N MET A 450 -27.91 -16.22 0.02
CA MET A 450 -27.55 -15.13 -0.90
C MET A 450 -28.56 -13.97 -0.81
N MET A 451 -29.84 -14.25 -0.60
CA MET A 451 -30.86 -13.22 -0.39
C MET A 451 -30.79 -12.59 0.99
N ASP A 452 -30.59 -13.38 2.05
CA ASP A 452 -30.51 -12.88 3.44
C ASP A 452 -29.29 -11.97 3.66
N ASN A 453 -28.21 -12.22 2.93
CA ASN A 453 -26.95 -11.46 3.04
C ASN A 453 -26.74 -10.45 1.90
N ASN A 454 -27.76 -10.24 1.06
CA ASN A 454 -27.67 -9.40 -0.13
C ASN A 454 -26.43 -9.72 -1.00
N ALA A 455 -26.11 -10.99 -1.20
CA ALA A 455 -24.98 -11.43 -2.03
C ALA A 455 -25.48 -11.83 -3.43
N SER A 456 -24.85 -11.30 -4.47
CA SER A 456 -25.15 -11.64 -5.87
C SER A 456 -24.26 -12.76 -6.42
N GLU A 457 -23.05 -12.91 -5.87
CA GLU A 457 -22.08 -13.94 -6.24
C GLU A 457 -21.32 -14.42 -4.99
N ILE A 458 -20.98 -15.71 -4.96
CA ILE A 458 -20.15 -16.35 -3.94
C ILE A 458 -19.08 -17.18 -4.65
N TYR A 459 -17.86 -17.13 -4.13
CA TYR A 459 -16.71 -17.88 -4.63
C TYR A 459 -16.15 -18.76 -3.52
N THR A 460 -15.75 -19.98 -3.86
CA THR A 460 -15.07 -20.90 -2.94
C THR A 460 -13.56 -20.93 -3.22
N LEU A 461 -12.74 -21.26 -2.21
CA LEU A 461 -11.26 -21.29 -2.37
C LEU A 461 -10.78 -22.33 -3.38
N ASP A 462 -11.58 -23.38 -3.63
CA ASP A 462 -11.32 -24.39 -4.65
C ASP A 462 -11.77 -23.95 -6.06
N GLY A 463 -12.25 -22.71 -6.24
CA GLY A 463 -12.60 -22.15 -7.55
C GLY A 463 -14.02 -22.48 -8.03
N GLY A 464 -14.87 -23.03 -7.16
CA GLY A 464 -16.31 -23.09 -7.37
C GLY A 464 -16.97 -21.71 -7.32
N LYS A 465 -18.09 -21.57 -8.04
CA LYS A 465 -18.84 -20.30 -8.11
C LYS A 465 -20.34 -20.52 -8.01
N ALA A 466 -21.00 -19.73 -7.17
CA ALA A 466 -22.46 -19.58 -7.15
C ALA A 466 -22.85 -18.16 -7.58
N LYS A 467 -23.82 -18.06 -8.47
CA LYS A 467 -24.37 -16.77 -8.95
C LYS A 467 -25.88 -16.77 -8.86
N LEU A 468 -26.45 -15.75 -8.23
CA LEU A 468 -27.89 -15.53 -8.14
C LEU A 468 -28.29 -14.37 -9.05
N SER A 469 -29.08 -14.66 -10.09
CA SER A 469 -29.58 -13.63 -11.01
C SER A 469 -30.79 -12.87 -10.44
N ALA A 470 -31.12 -11.72 -11.05
CA ALA A 470 -32.27 -10.87 -10.69
C ALA A 470 -33.61 -11.61 -10.64
N ASN A 471 -33.78 -12.64 -11.47
CA ASN A 471 -35.00 -13.45 -11.50
C ASN A 471 -34.95 -14.64 -10.52
N GLY A 472 -34.00 -14.66 -9.59
CA GLY A 472 -33.86 -15.71 -8.57
C GLY A 472 -33.33 -17.04 -9.12
N ARG A 473 -32.72 -17.05 -10.32
CA ARG A 473 -32.07 -18.25 -10.87
C ARG A 473 -30.68 -18.39 -10.28
N LEU A 474 -30.42 -19.54 -9.66
CA LEU A 474 -29.11 -19.89 -9.13
C LEU A 474 -28.33 -20.64 -10.20
N SER A 475 -27.13 -20.16 -10.53
CA SER A 475 -26.17 -20.83 -11.38
C SER A 475 -25.02 -21.32 -10.50
N LEU A 476 -24.73 -22.61 -10.56
CA LEU A 476 -23.60 -23.22 -9.86
C LEU A 476 -22.59 -23.68 -10.91
N GLN A 477 -21.34 -23.27 -10.76
CA GLN A 477 -20.24 -23.73 -11.58
C GLN A 477 -19.33 -24.58 -10.70
N PRO A 478 -19.39 -25.93 -10.81
CA PRO A 478 -18.49 -26.81 -10.08
C PRO A 478 -17.08 -26.76 -10.68
N LEU A 479 -16.10 -27.19 -9.88
CA LEU A 479 -14.74 -27.50 -10.28
C LEU A 479 -14.71 -28.24 -11.64
N LYS A 480 -13.91 -27.76 -12.58
CA LYS A 480 -13.48 -28.62 -13.70
C LYS A 480 -12.46 -29.59 -13.12
N ASN A 481 -12.85 -30.84 -12.94
CA ASN A 481 -11.87 -31.91 -12.75
C ASN A 481 -10.96 -31.91 -13.98
N GLU A 482 -9.68 -31.63 -13.78
CA GLU A 482 -8.65 -31.94 -14.77
C GLU A 482 -8.62 -33.47 -14.91
N GLY A 483 -9.04 -33.96 -16.07
CA GLY A 483 -8.90 -35.36 -16.48
C GLY A 483 -7.60 -35.58 -17.23
#